data_AF-A0A3S4JFP9-F1
#
_entry.id   AF-A0A3S4JFP9-F1
#
_cell.length_a   1.000
_cell.length_b   1.000
_cell.length_c   1.000
_cell.angle_alpha   90.00
_cell.angle_beta   90.00
_cell.angle_gamma   90.00
#
_symmetry.space_group_name_H-M   'P 1'
#
loop_
_entity.id
_entity.type
_entity.pdbx_description
1 polymer ?
#
loop_
_entity_poly.entity_id
_entity_poly.type
_entity_poly.pdbx_seq_one_letter_code
_entity_poly.pdbx_strand_id
1 'polypeptide(L)'
;MSNNGSSPLVLWYNQLGMNDVDRVGGKNASLGEMITNLSGMGVSVPNGFATTADAFNQFLDQSGVNQRIYELLDKTDIDDVSQLAKAGAQIRQWIIDTPFQPELENAIRDAYAQLSSDDENASFAVRSSATAEDMPDASFAGQQETFLNVQGFDAVLVAVKHVFASLFNDRAISYRVHQGYDHRGVALSAGVQRMVRSDLASSGVMFSIDTESGFDQVVFITSAWGLGEMVVQGAVNPDEFYVHKPTLAAGRPAIVRRTMGSKKIRMVYAATQEHGKQVKIEDVPQEQRDIFSLTNEEVQELAKQAVQIEQHYGRPMDIEWAKDGHTGKLFIVQATSGNRALSWAR
;
A
#
# COMPACT_ATOMS: atom_id res chain seq x y z
N MET A 1 -21.15 -7.99 35.65
CA MET A 1 -20.05 -8.57 34.86
C MET A 1 -19.60 -7.49 33.90
N SER A 2 -18.59 -6.72 34.28
CA SER A 2 -17.99 -5.65 33.48
C SER A 2 -17.22 -6.29 32.33
N ASN A 3 -17.76 -6.18 31.12
CA ASN A 3 -17.08 -6.60 29.90
C ASN A 3 -15.98 -5.56 29.62
N ASN A 4 -14.79 -5.75 30.20
CA ASN A 4 -13.58 -5.04 29.78
C ASN A 4 -13.21 -5.58 28.39
N GLY A 5 -13.93 -5.14 27.36
CA GLY A 5 -13.63 -5.50 25.98
C GLY A 5 -12.37 -4.77 25.55
N SER A 6 -11.21 -5.43 25.67
CA SER A 6 -9.98 -4.98 25.04
C SER A 6 -10.22 -4.84 23.53
N SER A 7 -9.87 -3.68 22.96
CA SER A 7 -9.95 -3.46 21.52
C SER A 7 -9.13 -4.54 20.79
N PRO A 8 -9.60 -5.06 19.64
CA PRO A 8 -8.86 -6.05 18.88
C PRO A 8 -7.54 -5.45 18.36
N LEU A 9 -6.45 -6.20 18.50
CA LEU A 9 -5.10 -5.78 18.09
C LEU A 9 -4.84 -6.00 16.59
N VAL A 10 -5.58 -6.94 15.99
CA VAL A 10 -5.55 -7.28 14.56
C VAL A 10 -6.99 -7.37 14.04
N LEU A 11 -7.21 -6.86 12.83
CA LEU A 11 -8.50 -6.90 12.13
C LEU A 11 -8.32 -7.43 10.72
N TRP A 12 -9.23 -8.28 10.27
CA TRP A 12 -9.22 -8.78 8.90
C TRP A 12 -9.80 -7.75 7.93
N TYR A 13 -9.29 -7.69 6.70
CA TYR A 13 -9.82 -6.73 5.72
C TYR A 13 -11.32 -6.93 5.45
N ASN A 14 -11.82 -8.17 5.46
CA ASN A 14 -13.25 -8.45 5.29
C ASN A 14 -14.14 -8.04 6.48
N GLN A 15 -13.56 -7.43 7.53
CA GLN A 15 -14.24 -6.87 8.70
C GLN A 15 -14.08 -5.35 8.79
N LEU A 16 -13.41 -4.74 7.81
CA LEU A 16 -13.06 -3.33 7.78
C LEU A 16 -13.88 -2.58 6.73
N GLY A 17 -14.08 -1.28 6.98
CA GLY A 17 -14.61 -0.33 6.00
C GLY A 17 -14.11 1.09 6.25
N MET A 18 -14.64 2.07 5.52
CA MET A 18 -14.21 3.47 5.62
C MET A 18 -14.49 4.12 6.99
N ASN A 19 -15.33 3.52 7.83
CA ASN A 19 -15.54 3.98 9.21
C ASN A 19 -14.42 3.55 10.17
N ASP A 20 -13.47 2.72 9.72
CA ASP A 20 -12.35 2.21 10.52
C ASP A 20 -11.03 2.95 10.29
N VAL A 21 -11.03 4.10 9.59
CA VAL A 21 -9.81 4.88 9.29
C VAL A 21 -9.03 5.22 10.56
N ASP A 22 -9.69 5.63 11.65
CA ASP A 22 -9.01 5.92 12.92
C ASP A 22 -8.39 4.67 13.57
N ARG A 23 -8.83 3.48 13.18
CA ARG A 23 -8.37 2.19 13.74
C ARG A 23 -7.27 1.56 12.93
N VAL A 24 -7.27 1.69 11.60
CA VAL A 24 -6.34 0.97 10.69
C VAL A 24 -5.71 1.86 9.62
N GLY A 25 -5.98 3.15 9.62
CA GLY A 25 -5.53 4.09 8.60
C GLY A 25 -6.30 3.98 7.27
N GLY A 26 -6.10 4.99 6.41
CA GLY A 26 -6.88 5.17 5.19
C GLY A 26 -6.75 4.02 4.20
N LYS A 27 -5.52 3.55 3.94
CA LYS A 27 -5.26 2.46 2.99
C LYS A 27 -5.91 1.14 3.39
N ASN A 28 -5.74 0.71 4.64
CA ASN A 28 -6.31 -0.55 5.11
C ASN A 28 -7.85 -0.48 5.19
N ALA A 29 -8.40 0.67 5.59
CA ALA A 29 -9.84 0.90 5.58
C ALA A 29 -10.41 0.83 4.16
N SER A 30 -9.74 1.45 3.19
CA SER A 30 -10.14 1.41 1.78
C SER A 30 -10.06 0.00 1.16
N LEU A 31 -9.04 -0.79 1.51
CA LEU A 31 -8.96 -2.20 1.11
C LEU A 31 -10.13 -3.00 1.68
N GLY A 32 -10.45 -2.82 2.96
CA GLY A 32 -11.59 -3.49 3.59
C GLY A 32 -12.93 -3.09 3.00
N GLU A 33 -13.12 -1.80 2.73
CA GLU A 33 -14.31 -1.25 2.07
C GLU A 33 -14.54 -1.92 0.70
N MET A 34 -13.49 -2.08 -0.10
CA MET A 34 -13.59 -2.75 -1.41
C MET A 34 -13.90 -4.25 -1.27
N ILE A 35 -13.27 -4.96 -0.34
CA ILE A 35 -13.56 -6.38 -0.11
C ILE A 35 -15.03 -6.57 0.31
N THR A 36 -15.51 -5.76 1.24
CA THR A 36 -16.84 -5.90 1.81
C THR A 36 -17.94 -5.53 0.82
N ASN A 37 -17.75 -4.47 0.03
CA ASN A 37 -18.82 -3.91 -0.79
C ASN A 37 -18.70 -4.22 -2.30
N LEU A 38 -17.49 -4.45 -2.81
CA LEU A 38 -17.23 -4.54 -4.26
C LEU A 38 -16.85 -5.94 -4.77
N SER A 39 -16.57 -6.89 -3.88
CA SER A 39 -16.28 -8.28 -4.28
C SER A 39 -17.41 -8.90 -5.11
N GLY A 40 -18.68 -8.62 -4.74
CA GLY A 40 -19.86 -9.07 -5.48
C GLY A 40 -20.08 -8.38 -6.83
N MET A 41 -19.35 -7.28 -7.09
CA MET A 41 -19.44 -6.49 -8.31
C MET A 41 -18.31 -6.81 -9.30
N GLY A 42 -17.36 -7.68 -8.94
CA GLY A 42 -16.25 -8.09 -9.80
C GLY A 42 -14.89 -7.47 -9.44
N VAL A 43 -14.82 -6.61 -8.42
CA VAL A 43 -13.55 -6.10 -7.90
C VAL A 43 -12.87 -7.18 -7.08
N SER A 44 -11.67 -7.59 -7.48
CA SER A 44 -10.92 -8.63 -6.79
C SER A 44 -9.78 -8.02 -5.98
N VAL A 45 -9.81 -8.17 -4.66
CA VAL A 45 -8.76 -7.65 -3.76
C VAL A 45 -8.12 -8.83 -3.02
N PRO A 46 -6.78 -8.94 -2.94
CA PRO A 46 -6.13 -9.98 -2.15
C PRO A 46 -6.45 -9.80 -0.67
N ASN A 47 -6.80 -10.90 -0.02
CA ASN A 47 -7.14 -10.89 1.40
C ASN A 47 -5.91 -10.61 2.28
N GLY A 48 -6.15 -10.21 3.52
CA GLY A 48 -5.14 -9.83 4.48
C GLY A 48 -5.72 -9.37 5.81
N PHE A 49 -4.85 -8.90 6.67
CA PHE A 49 -5.21 -8.32 7.98
C PHE A 49 -4.38 -7.07 8.25
N ALA A 50 -4.82 -6.26 9.19
CA ALA A 50 -4.14 -5.06 9.63
C ALA A 50 -3.97 -5.06 11.15
N THR A 51 -2.82 -4.58 11.64
CA THR A 51 -2.70 -4.20 13.05
C THR A 51 -3.50 -2.93 13.33
N THR A 52 -3.96 -2.73 14.55
CA THR A 52 -4.72 -1.51 14.89
C THR A 52 -3.83 -0.40 15.42
N ALA A 53 -4.31 0.83 15.33
CA ALA A 53 -3.70 2.01 15.97
C ALA A 53 -3.53 1.81 17.48
N ASP A 54 -4.49 1.13 18.12
CA ASP A 54 -4.41 0.75 19.53
C ASP A 54 -3.26 -0.23 19.78
N ALA A 55 -3.07 -1.23 18.92
CA ALA A 55 -1.91 -2.13 19.01
C ALA A 55 -0.57 -1.39 18.90
N PHE A 56 -0.47 -0.41 17.99
CA PHE A 56 0.71 0.44 17.87
C PHE A 56 0.96 1.28 19.13
N ASN A 57 -0.08 1.91 19.68
CA ASN A 57 0.03 2.71 20.89
C ASN A 57 0.45 1.86 22.10
N GLN A 58 -0.21 0.71 22.30
CA GLN A 58 0.18 -0.24 23.35
C GLN A 58 1.65 -0.66 23.19
N PHE A 59 2.09 -0.99 21.97
CA PHE A 59 3.47 -1.33 21.64
C PHE A 59 4.49 -0.25 22.02
N LEU A 60 4.17 1.04 21.85
CA LEU A 60 5.06 2.13 22.26
C LEU A 60 5.04 2.38 23.78
N ASP A 61 3.91 2.15 24.44
CA ASP A 61 3.72 2.47 25.86
C ASP A 61 4.37 1.45 26.81
N GLN A 62 4.42 0.16 26.45
CA GLN A 62 4.89 -0.94 27.33
C GLN A 62 6.31 -0.77 27.91
N SER A 63 7.17 -0.01 27.25
CA SER A 63 8.60 0.12 27.59
C SER A 63 9.05 1.55 27.88
N GLY A 64 8.10 2.49 27.96
CA GLY A 64 8.40 3.93 28.03
C GLY A 64 9.10 4.47 26.78
N VAL A 65 9.16 3.68 25.70
CA VAL A 65 9.75 4.09 24.42
C VAL A 65 9.00 5.31 23.88
N ASN A 66 7.67 5.34 24.01
CA ASN A 66 6.87 6.50 23.64
C ASN A 66 7.39 7.80 24.29
N GLN A 67 7.62 7.77 25.61
CA GLN A 67 8.15 8.92 26.35
C GLN A 67 9.57 9.29 25.90
N ARG A 68 10.45 8.30 25.75
CA ARG A 68 11.84 8.53 25.30
C ARG A 68 11.90 9.17 23.90
N ILE A 69 11.01 8.76 23.00
CA ILE A 69 10.88 9.32 21.66
C ILE A 69 10.56 10.82 21.74
N TYR A 70 9.53 11.20 22.49
CA TYR A 70 9.13 12.61 22.61
C TYR A 70 10.20 13.45 23.32
N GLU A 71 10.82 12.93 24.39
CA GLU A 71 11.91 13.65 25.07
C GLU A 71 13.12 13.92 24.17
N LEU A 72 13.38 13.05 23.19
CA LEU A 72 14.43 13.25 22.19
C LEU A 72 13.98 14.26 21.12
N LEU A 73 12.77 14.13 20.61
CA LEU A 73 12.22 15.06 19.60
C LEU A 73 12.09 16.49 20.15
N ASP A 74 11.65 16.67 21.40
CA ASP A 74 11.53 17.97 22.07
C ASP A 74 12.87 18.70 22.22
N LYS A 75 14.00 17.97 22.18
CA LYS A 75 15.37 18.51 22.28
C LYS A 75 16.09 18.60 20.94
N THR A 76 15.50 18.04 19.89
CA THR A 76 16.12 17.96 18.57
C THR A 76 15.74 19.21 17.78
N ASP A 77 16.74 19.94 17.27
CA ASP A 77 16.48 20.94 16.25
C ASP A 77 16.14 20.23 14.93
N ILE A 78 14.86 20.27 14.56
CA ILE A 78 14.32 19.58 13.38
C ILE A 78 14.69 20.27 12.06
N ASP A 79 15.13 21.54 12.11
CA ASP A 79 15.65 22.25 10.94
C ASP A 79 17.15 21.94 10.71
N ASP A 80 17.84 21.39 11.72
CA ASP A 80 19.18 20.81 11.58
C ASP A 80 19.09 19.36 11.07
N VAL A 81 19.34 19.20 9.76
CA VAL A 81 19.35 17.91 9.06
C VAL A 81 20.22 16.85 9.76
N SER A 82 21.35 17.26 10.36
CA SER A 82 22.26 16.31 11.02
C SER A 82 21.72 15.85 12.37
N GLN A 83 21.07 16.74 13.13
CA GLN A 83 20.42 16.37 14.38
C GLN A 83 19.18 15.51 14.13
N LEU A 84 18.35 15.91 13.16
CA LEU A 84 17.17 15.16 12.76
C LEU A 84 17.51 13.73 12.32
N ALA A 85 18.53 13.55 11.47
CA ALA A 85 18.94 12.22 11.01
C ALA A 85 19.42 11.32 12.16
N LYS A 86 20.17 11.88 13.12
CA LYS A 86 20.63 11.14 14.32
C LYS A 86 19.45 10.75 15.22
N ALA A 87 18.55 11.70 15.49
CA ALA A 87 17.38 11.48 16.33
C ALA A 87 16.44 10.43 15.70
N GLY A 88 16.14 10.58 14.40
CA GLY A 88 15.33 9.63 13.64
C GLY A 88 15.92 8.23 13.67
N ALA A 89 17.21 8.08 13.38
CA ALA A 89 17.88 6.77 13.43
C ALA A 89 17.83 6.14 14.83
N GLN A 90 18.04 6.94 15.88
CA GLN A 90 17.98 6.47 17.26
C GLN A 90 16.57 6.02 17.67
N ILE A 91 15.54 6.78 17.30
CA ILE A 91 14.13 6.43 17.54
C ILE A 91 13.77 5.12 16.84
N ARG A 92 14.12 4.99 15.56
CA ARG A 92 13.87 3.77 14.79
C ARG A 92 14.55 2.56 15.44
N GLN A 93 15.79 2.70 15.89
CA GLN A 93 16.49 1.62 16.59
C GLN A 93 15.78 1.21 17.89
N TRP A 94 15.29 2.17 18.70
CA TRP A 94 14.51 1.85 19.90
C TRP A 94 13.26 1.05 19.59
N ILE A 95 12.56 1.39 18.50
CA ILE A 95 11.39 0.64 18.04
C ILE A 95 11.79 -0.78 17.62
N ILE A 96 12.85 -0.94 16.82
CA ILE A 96 13.34 -2.25 16.38
C ILE A 96 13.74 -3.15 17.55
N ASP A 97 14.42 -2.60 18.55
CA ASP A 97 14.90 -3.33 19.72
C ASP A 97 13.79 -3.69 20.71
N THR A 98 12.63 -3.00 20.64
CA THR A 98 11.51 -3.25 21.54
C THR A 98 10.76 -4.52 21.12
N PRO A 99 10.62 -5.54 21.99
CA PRO A 99 9.86 -6.75 21.66
C PRO A 99 8.37 -6.44 21.55
N PHE A 100 7.62 -7.22 20.77
CA PHE A 100 6.15 -7.12 20.80
C PHE A 100 5.59 -7.63 22.13
N GLN A 101 4.43 -7.13 22.54
CA GLN A 101 3.65 -7.78 23.59
C GLN A 101 3.27 -9.20 23.15
N PRO A 102 3.26 -10.18 24.07
CA PRO A 102 2.78 -11.52 23.78
C PRO A 102 1.38 -11.54 23.14
N GLU A 103 0.48 -10.65 23.56
CA GLU A 103 -0.87 -10.54 23.04
C GLU A 103 -0.90 -10.11 21.57
N LEU A 104 -0.10 -9.10 21.20
CA LEU A 104 0.02 -8.62 19.82
C LEU A 104 0.72 -9.65 18.93
N GLU A 105 1.80 -10.26 19.42
CA GLU A 105 2.53 -11.29 18.69
C GLU A 105 1.63 -12.50 18.39
N ASN A 106 0.87 -12.96 19.37
CA ASN A 106 -0.08 -14.07 19.19
C ASN A 106 -1.21 -13.71 18.22
N ALA A 107 -1.77 -12.49 18.32
CA ALA A 107 -2.80 -12.04 17.38
C ALA A 107 -2.29 -12.02 15.92
N ILE A 108 -1.05 -11.56 15.70
CA ILE A 108 -0.42 -11.60 14.37
C ILE A 108 -0.15 -13.05 13.94
N ARG A 109 0.27 -13.92 14.87
CA ARG A 109 0.55 -15.34 14.60
C ARG A 109 -0.67 -16.10 14.14
N ASP A 110 -1.79 -15.92 14.83
CA ASP A 110 -3.06 -16.56 14.49
C ASP A 110 -3.56 -16.07 13.13
N ALA A 111 -3.50 -14.75 12.87
CA ALA A 111 -3.89 -14.17 11.59
C ALA A 111 -2.99 -14.63 10.43
N TYR A 112 -1.67 -14.68 10.65
CA TYR A 112 -0.70 -15.21 9.70
C TYR A 112 -0.99 -16.67 9.36
N ALA A 113 -1.14 -17.53 10.37
CA ALA A 113 -1.36 -18.96 10.18
C ALA A 113 -2.64 -19.24 9.38
N GLN A 114 -3.71 -18.47 9.63
CA GLN A 114 -4.93 -18.56 8.84
C GLN A 114 -4.72 -18.07 7.39
N LEU A 115 -4.03 -16.92 7.20
CA LEU A 115 -3.81 -16.32 5.88
C LEU A 115 -2.84 -17.12 5.00
N SER A 116 -1.92 -17.90 5.60
CA SER A 116 -0.97 -18.77 4.90
C SER A 116 -1.43 -20.23 4.80
N SER A 117 -2.62 -20.57 5.31
CA SER A 117 -3.06 -21.96 5.49
C SER A 117 -3.19 -22.76 4.19
N ASP A 118 -3.35 -22.08 3.06
CA ASP A 118 -3.55 -22.67 1.73
C ASP A 118 -2.25 -22.85 0.93
N ASP A 119 -1.13 -22.30 1.40
CA ASP A 119 0.16 -22.31 0.69
C ASP A 119 1.32 -22.04 1.66
N GLU A 120 2.15 -23.06 1.88
CA GLU A 120 3.34 -22.95 2.73
C GLU A 120 4.37 -21.95 2.18
N ASN A 121 4.34 -21.65 0.88
CA ASN A 121 5.21 -20.68 0.22
C ASN A 121 4.53 -19.32 0.02
N ALA A 122 3.41 -19.09 0.71
CA ALA A 122 2.73 -17.80 0.71
C ALA A 122 3.71 -16.67 1.03
N SER A 123 3.59 -15.58 0.28
CA SER A 123 4.35 -14.36 0.50
C SER A 123 3.40 -13.19 0.71
N PHE A 124 3.85 -12.20 1.46
CA PHE A 124 3.03 -11.09 1.91
C PHE A 124 3.67 -9.74 1.58
N ALA A 125 2.83 -8.76 1.26
CA ALA A 125 3.17 -7.36 1.30
C ALA A 125 2.85 -6.84 2.71
N VAL A 126 3.81 -6.18 3.34
CA VAL A 126 3.62 -5.49 4.63
C VAL A 126 3.73 -3.99 4.36
N ARG A 127 2.60 -3.29 4.50
CA ARG A 127 2.44 -1.89 4.09
C ARG A 127 2.01 -1.04 5.27
N SER A 128 2.55 0.17 5.33
CA SER A 128 2.10 1.21 6.25
C SER A 128 0.75 1.80 5.82
N SER A 129 -0.08 2.12 6.81
CA SER A 129 -1.37 2.79 6.68
C SER A 129 -1.54 3.72 7.87
N ALA A 130 -1.44 5.04 7.66
CA ALA A 130 -1.49 6.01 8.75
C ALA A 130 -2.93 6.47 9.04
N THR A 131 -3.24 6.74 10.31
CA THR A 131 -4.57 7.23 10.72
C THR A 131 -4.83 8.69 10.33
N ALA A 132 -3.78 9.45 10.00
CA ALA A 132 -3.87 10.86 9.63
C ALA A 132 -3.85 11.12 8.11
N GLU A 133 -4.16 10.12 7.28
CA GLU A 133 -4.10 10.20 5.81
C GLU A 133 -5.17 11.12 5.18
N ASP A 134 -6.24 11.46 5.91
CA ASP A 134 -7.35 12.31 5.42
C ASP A 134 -7.21 13.80 5.74
N MET A 135 -6.05 14.26 6.24
CA MET A 135 -5.81 15.70 6.34
C MET A 135 -5.63 16.28 4.92
N PRO A 136 -6.29 17.40 4.57
CA PRO A 136 -6.41 17.89 3.18
C PRO A 136 -5.09 18.03 2.40
N ASP A 137 -3.97 18.22 3.12
CA ASP A 137 -2.62 18.40 2.57
C ASP A 137 -1.62 17.28 2.97
N ALA A 138 -2.07 16.25 3.71
CA ALA A 138 -1.23 15.15 4.20
C ALA A 138 -1.19 13.95 3.25
N SER A 139 -0.70 14.16 2.04
CA SER A 139 -0.19 13.03 1.27
C SER A 139 1.14 12.57 1.90
N PHE A 140 1.08 11.67 2.89
CA PHE A 140 2.23 10.83 3.26
C PHE A 140 2.64 9.86 2.12
N ALA A 141 1.98 9.99 0.95
CA ALA A 141 2.27 9.29 -0.28
C ALA A 141 3.76 9.31 -0.60
N GLY A 142 4.36 8.11 -0.69
CA GLY A 142 5.76 7.93 -1.05
C GLY A 142 6.78 8.05 0.09
N GLN A 143 6.34 8.27 1.35
CA GLN A 143 7.23 8.33 2.52
C GLN A 143 7.11 7.10 3.45
N GLN A 144 6.25 6.17 3.08
CA GLN A 144 5.77 5.08 3.92
C GLN A 144 6.42 3.76 3.49
N GLU A 145 7.01 3.01 4.44
CA GLU A 145 7.72 1.78 4.14
C GLU A 145 6.76 0.67 3.68
N THR A 146 7.17 -0.02 2.62
CA THR A 146 6.51 -1.19 2.07
C THR A 146 7.55 -2.29 1.89
N PHE A 147 7.24 -3.48 2.42
CA PHE A 147 8.06 -4.67 2.23
C PHE A 147 7.28 -5.66 1.37
N LEU A 148 7.90 -6.14 0.31
CA LEU A 148 7.30 -7.07 -0.65
C LEU A 148 7.96 -8.43 -0.53
N ASN A 149 7.25 -9.48 -0.94
CA ASN A 149 7.73 -10.86 -0.89
C ASN A 149 8.23 -11.30 0.49
N VAL A 150 7.52 -10.90 1.56
CA VAL A 150 7.86 -11.33 2.92
C VAL A 150 7.31 -12.74 3.14
N GLN A 151 8.18 -13.73 3.39
CA GLN A 151 7.82 -15.13 3.60
C GLN A 151 8.20 -15.58 5.01
N GLY A 152 7.31 -16.32 5.66
CA GLY A 152 7.52 -16.80 7.02
C GLY A 152 7.07 -15.82 8.10
N PHE A 153 6.57 -16.37 9.20
CA PHE A 153 6.01 -15.60 10.32
C PHE A 153 7.02 -14.62 10.94
N ASP A 154 8.25 -15.08 11.20
CA ASP A 154 9.29 -14.23 11.82
C ASP A 154 9.65 -13.04 10.93
N ALA A 155 9.70 -13.25 9.61
CA ALA A 155 9.95 -12.16 8.66
C ALA A 155 8.79 -11.16 8.60
N VAL A 156 7.54 -11.62 8.76
CA VAL A 156 6.37 -10.74 8.88
C VAL A 156 6.46 -9.89 10.14
N LEU A 157 6.83 -10.46 11.30
CA LEU A 157 7.03 -9.68 12.52
C LEU A 157 8.10 -8.61 12.35
N VAL A 158 9.24 -8.96 11.75
CA VAL A 158 10.32 -8.00 11.46
C VAL A 158 9.78 -6.88 10.56
N ALA A 159 9.08 -7.22 9.47
CA ALA A 159 8.54 -6.23 8.55
C ALA A 159 7.48 -5.32 9.20
N VAL A 160 6.59 -5.86 10.05
CA VAL A 160 5.63 -5.06 10.83
C VAL A 160 6.36 -4.08 11.75
N LYS A 161 7.44 -4.51 12.40
CA LYS A 161 8.22 -3.65 13.29
C LYS A 161 8.94 -2.54 12.52
N HIS A 162 9.48 -2.83 11.35
CA HIS A 162 10.05 -1.81 10.46
C HIS A 162 8.99 -0.83 9.96
N VAL A 163 7.80 -1.32 9.59
CA VAL A 163 6.66 -0.45 9.29
C VAL A 163 6.37 0.49 10.46
N PHE A 164 6.28 0.00 11.69
CA PHE A 164 6.11 0.84 12.89
C PHE A 164 7.22 1.90 13.04
N ALA A 165 8.47 1.50 12.81
CA ALA A 165 9.61 2.42 12.85
C ALA A 165 9.54 3.50 11.75
N SER A 166 8.97 3.19 10.60
CA SER A 166 8.88 4.11 9.45
C SER A 166 8.09 5.39 9.73
N LEU A 167 7.20 5.38 10.74
CA LEU A 167 6.52 6.60 11.20
C LEU A 167 7.54 7.68 11.61
N PHE A 168 8.72 7.27 12.07
CA PHE A 168 9.81 8.13 12.53
C PHE A 168 10.97 8.21 11.54
N ASN A 169 10.69 8.01 10.24
CA ASN A 169 11.63 8.39 9.18
C ASN A 169 11.83 9.91 9.16
N ASP A 170 13.03 10.35 8.80
CA ASP A 170 13.45 11.76 8.93
C ASP A 170 12.49 12.70 8.18
N ARG A 171 12.07 12.29 6.97
CA ARG A 171 11.07 13.01 6.16
C ARG A 171 9.71 13.10 6.84
N ALA A 172 9.27 12.01 7.47
CA ALA A 172 7.98 11.95 8.15
C ALA A 172 7.96 12.81 9.42
N ILE A 173 9.07 12.84 10.18
CA ILE A 173 9.24 13.74 11.34
C ILE A 173 9.22 15.20 10.87
N SER A 174 10.08 15.55 9.91
CA SER A 174 10.17 16.92 9.38
C SER A 174 8.82 17.41 8.84
N TYR A 175 8.13 16.57 8.06
CA TYR A 175 6.82 16.88 7.51
C TYR A 175 5.78 17.22 8.60
N ARG A 176 5.69 16.40 9.66
CA ARG A 176 4.76 16.65 10.76
C ARG A 176 5.01 17.99 11.44
N VAL A 177 6.27 18.32 11.73
CA VAL A 177 6.59 19.60 12.38
C VAL A 177 6.26 20.79 11.48
N HIS A 178 6.62 20.71 10.19
CA HIS A 178 6.37 21.81 9.24
C HIS A 178 4.87 22.08 9.04
N GLN A 179 4.03 21.07 9.20
CA GLN A 179 2.57 21.20 9.17
C GLN A 179 1.96 21.60 10.53
N GLY A 180 2.79 21.77 11.57
CA GLY A 180 2.33 22.09 12.92
C GLY A 180 1.61 20.94 13.63
N TYR A 181 1.81 19.69 13.18
CA TYR A 181 1.25 18.52 13.83
C TYR A 181 2.08 18.10 15.03
N ASP A 182 1.41 17.84 16.14
CA ASP A 182 2.03 17.17 17.28
C ASP A 182 2.50 15.77 16.85
N HIS A 183 3.69 15.39 17.29
CA HIS A 183 4.18 14.02 17.13
C HIS A 183 3.34 13.03 17.95
N ARG A 184 2.65 13.51 18.99
CA ARG A 184 1.77 12.73 19.84
C ARG A 184 0.45 12.47 19.13
N GLY A 185 -0.06 11.24 19.28
CA GLY A 185 -1.38 10.85 18.78
C GLY A 185 -1.44 10.44 17.31
N VAL A 186 -0.30 10.45 16.59
CA VAL A 186 -0.23 9.83 15.27
C VAL A 186 0.10 8.35 15.44
N ALA A 187 -0.78 7.48 14.94
CA ALA A 187 -0.59 6.05 14.96
C ALA A 187 -0.41 5.50 13.53
N LEU A 188 0.23 4.35 13.45
CA LEU A 188 0.46 3.65 12.19
C LEU A 188 -0.05 2.21 12.29
N SER A 189 -0.87 1.82 11.32
CA SER A 189 -1.28 0.45 11.11
C SER A 189 -0.37 -0.23 10.08
N ALA A 190 -0.06 -1.50 10.31
CA ALA A 190 0.64 -2.36 9.36
C ALA A 190 -0.38 -3.31 8.72
N GLY A 191 -0.61 -3.14 7.42
CA GLY A 191 -1.40 -4.07 6.60
C GLY A 191 -0.54 -5.21 6.08
N VAL A 192 -0.91 -6.44 6.37
CA VAL A 192 -0.30 -7.68 5.87
C VAL A 192 -1.24 -8.29 4.84
N GLN A 193 -0.89 -8.16 3.56
CA GLN A 193 -1.71 -8.57 2.43
C GLN A 193 -1.04 -9.69 1.64
N ARG A 194 -1.81 -10.68 1.18
CA ARG A 194 -1.29 -11.73 0.30
C ARG A 194 -0.72 -11.13 -1.00
N MET A 195 0.49 -11.52 -1.37
CA MET A 195 1.11 -11.09 -2.62
C MET A 195 0.40 -11.69 -3.83
N VAL A 196 0.18 -10.85 -4.84
CA VAL A 196 -0.19 -11.25 -6.19
C VAL A 196 1.09 -11.50 -6.98
N ARG A 197 1.19 -12.62 -7.71
CA ARG A 197 2.41 -13.03 -8.44
C ARG A 197 2.63 -12.25 -9.74
N SER A 198 2.59 -10.93 -9.65
CA SER A 198 2.86 -9.99 -10.75
C SER A 198 4.35 -9.92 -11.11
N ASP A 199 5.24 -10.46 -10.27
CA ASP A 199 6.64 -10.71 -10.62
C ASP A 199 6.77 -11.61 -11.88
N LEU A 200 5.77 -12.44 -12.14
CA LEU A 200 5.68 -13.33 -13.30
C LEU A 200 4.80 -12.77 -14.44
N ALA A 201 4.20 -11.59 -14.25
CA ALA A 201 3.30 -10.96 -15.21
C ALA A 201 3.48 -9.44 -15.16
N SER A 202 2.38 -8.69 -15.00
CA SER A 202 2.35 -7.24 -15.07
C SER A 202 1.57 -6.63 -13.91
N SER A 203 1.81 -5.35 -13.69
CA SER A 203 1.12 -4.53 -12.69
C SER A 203 1.22 -3.05 -13.09
N GLY A 204 0.48 -2.20 -12.39
CA GLY A 204 0.55 -0.77 -12.63
C GLY A 204 -0.48 0.02 -11.85
N VAL A 205 -0.78 1.20 -12.37
CA VAL A 205 -1.69 2.17 -11.74
C VAL A 205 -2.79 2.55 -12.73
N MET A 206 -4.01 2.73 -12.22
CA MET A 206 -5.13 3.33 -12.94
C MET A 206 -5.57 4.60 -12.26
N PHE A 207 -5.93 5.58 -13.07
CA PHE A 207 -6.65 6.76 -12.64
C PHE A 207 -8.02 6.73 -13.30
N SER A 208 -9.09 6.93 -12.53
CA SER A 208 -10.43 7.04 -13.10
C SER A 208 -10.69 8.40 -13.77
N ILE A 209 -9.64 9.15 -14.06
CA ILE A 209 -9.67 10.46 -14.72
C ILE A 209 -8.39 10.61 -15.54
N ASP A 210 -8.41 11.42 -16.59
CA ASP A 210 -7.18 11.90 -17.19
C ASP A 210 -6.49 12.89 -16.23
N THR A 211 -5.34 12.51 -15.70
CA THR A 211 -4.57 13.31 -14.74
C THR A 211 -3.94 14.55 -15.35
N GLU A 212 -3.76 14.61 -16.67
CA GLU A 212 -3.17 15.78 -17.34
C GLU A 212 -4.21 16.87 -17.58
N SER A 213 -5.38 16.49 -18.11
CA SER A 213 -6.43 17.45 -18.50
C SER A 213 -7.57 17.61 -17.50
N GLY A 214 -7.72 16.68 -16.55
CA GLY A 214 -8.91 16.58 -15.69
C GLY A 214 -10.15 16.04 -16.41
N PHE A 215 -10.01 15.46 -17.60
CA PHE A 215 -11.15 14.88 -18.33
C PHE A 215 -11.63 13.58 -17.66
N ASP A 216 -12.86 13.62 -17.13
CA ASP A 216 -13.44 12.57 -16.28
C ASP A 216 -14.15 11.43 -17.03
N GLN A 217 -14.20 11.46 -18.37
CA GLN A 217 -14.88 10.43 -19.17
C GLN A 217 -13.94 9.29 -19.61
N VAL A 218 -12.71 9.25 -19.09
CA VAL A 218 -11.73 8.21 -19.40
C VAL A 218 -11.17 7.58 -18.13
N VAL A 219 -10.79 6.31 -18.24
CA VAL A 219 -9.86 5.66 -17.31
C VAL A 219 -8.49 5.65 -17.97
N PHE A 220 -7.49 6.20 -17.29
CA PHE A 220 -6.09 6.13 -17.69
C PHE A 220 -5.43 4.95 -16.97
N ILE A 221 -4.83 4.04 -17.73
CA ILE A 221 -4.21 2.82 -17.20
C ILE A 221 -2.75 2.80 -17.63
N THR A 222 -1.87 2.62 -16.65
CA THR A 222 -0.45 2.35 -16.86
C THR A 222 -0.13 0.89 -16.54
N SER A 223 0.81 0.29 -17.26
CA SER A 223 1.20 -1.10 -17.07
C SER A 223 2.67 -1.37 -17.38
N ALA A 224 3.36 -2.09 -16.51
CA ALA A 224 4.70 -2.61 -16.77
C ALA A 224 4.83 -4.06 -16.31
N TRP A 225 5.92 -4.72 -16.72
CA TRP A 225 6.23 -6.08 -16.26
C TRP A 225 6.75 -6.06 -14.81
N GLY A 226 6.44 -7.11 -14.05
CA GLY A 226 6.90 -7.29 -12.68
C GLY A 226 5.99 -6.64 -11.63
N LEU A 227 6.53 -6.46 -10.42
CA LEU A 227 5.84 -5.85 -9.28
C LEU A 227 5.62 -4.33 -9.48
N GLY A 228 4.51 -3.82 -8.96
CA GLY A 228 3.97 -2.48 -9.29
C GLY A 228 4.78 -1.31 -8.76
N GLU A 229 5.68 -1.56 -7.80
CA GLU A 229 6.51 -0.54 -7.16
C GLU A 229 7.29 0.31 -8.18
N MET A 230 7.74 -0.31 -9.29
CA MET A 230 8.48 0.40 -10.35
C MET A 230 7.64 1.45 -11.06
N VAL A 231 6.33 1.20 -11.21
CA VAL A 231 5.39 2.15 -11.83
C VAL A 231 5.02 3.23 -10.83
N VAL A 232 4.70 2.84 -9.58
CA VAL A 232 4.33 3.77 -8.49
C VAL A 232 5.43 4.80 -8.21
N GLN A 233 6.70 4.39 -8.29
CA GLN A 233 7.85 5.28 -8.08
C GLN A 233 8.26 6.07 -9.33
N GLY A 234 7.62 5.86 -10.49
CA GLY A 234 8.04 6.47 -11.76
C GLY A 234 9.41 5.99 -12.27
N ALA A 235 9.88 4.83 -11.78
CA ALA A 235 11.20 4.29 -12.10
C ALA A 235 11.24 3.53 -13.44
N VAL A 236 10.08 3.20 -14.00
CA VAL A 236 9.93 2.58 -15.33
C VAL A 236 8.99 3.42 -16.19
N ASN A 237 9.23 3.46 -17.51
CA ASN A 237 8.29 4.02 -18.49
C ASN A 237 7.31 2.91 -18.92
N PRO A 238 6.04 2.94 -18.46
CA PRO A 238 5.06 1.89 -18.65
C PRO A 238 4.32 2.02 -19.98
N ASP A 239 3.61 0.96 -20.39
CA ASP A 239 2.55 1.09 -21.38
C ASP A 239 1.42 1.96 -20.83
N GLU A 240 0.75 2.68 -21.71
CA GLU A 240 -0.36 3.57 -21.39
C GLU A 240 -1.59 3.22 -22.23
N PHE A 241 -2.76 3.25 -21.59
CA PHE A 241 -4.04 2.99 -22.22
C PHE A 241 -5.06 4.01 -21.74
N TYR A 242 -5.89 4.51 -22.66
CA TYR A 242 -7.05 5.31 -22.32
C TYR A 242 -8.32 4.56 -22.72
N VAL A 243 -9.25 4.43 -21.79
CA VAL A 243 -10.51 3.73 -21.98
C VAL A 243 -11.67 4.70 -21.77
N HIS A 244 -12.53 4.87 -22.78
CA HIS A 244 -13.67 5.79 -22.71
C HIS A 244 -14.84 5.16 -21.94
N LYS A 245 -15.20 5.75 -20.79
CA LYS A 245 -16.19 5.20 -19.85
C LYS A 245 -17.58 5.00 -20.48
N PRO A 246 -18.16 5.96 -21.23
CA PRO A 246 -19.46 5.76 -21.88
C PRO A 246 -19.48 4.61 -22.90
N THR A 247 -18.40 4.42 -23.66
CA THR A 247 -18.28 3.32 -24.63
C THR A 247 -18.15 1.97 -23.92
N LEU A 248 -17.40 1.94 -22.81
CA LEU A 248 -17.24 0.76 -21.95
C LEU A 248 -18.59 0.35 -21.35
N ALA A 249 -19.35 1.29 -20.81
CA ALA A 249 -20.70 1.06 -20.25
C ALA A 249 -21.69 0.52 -21.31
N ALA A 250 -21.51 0.90 -22.58
CA ALA A 250 -22.29 0.40 -23.70
C ALA A 250 -21.85 -1.00 -24.19
N GLY A 251 -20.86 -1.63 -23.55
CA GLY A 251 -20.36 -2.97 -23.92
C GLY A 251 -19.62 -3.02 -25.25
N ARG A 252 -19.05 -1.88 -25.70
CA ARG A 252 -18.32 -1.77 -26.98
C ARG A 252 -16.81 -1.66 -26.75
N PRO A 253 -15.98 -1.95 -27.76
CA PRO A 253 -14.53 -1.72 -27.70
C PRO A 253 -14.23 -0.26 -27.31
N ALA A 254 -13.68 -0.06 -26.11
CA ALA A 254 -13.61 1.26 -25.47
C ALA A 254 -12.21 1.86 -25.38
N ILE A 255 -11.17 1.13 -25.81
CA ILE A 255 -9.78 1.62 -25.82
C ILE A 255 -9.63 2.65 -26.94
N VAL A 256 -9.40 3.91 -26.56
CA VAL A 256 -9.29 5.04 -27.52
C VAL A 256 -7.84 5.41 -27.83
N ARG A 257 -6.89 5.05 -26.97
CA ARG A 257 -5.45 5.30 -27.18
C ARG A 257 -4.61 4.19 -26.52
N ARG A 258 -3.48 3.88 -27.15
CA ARG A 258 -2.43 3.00 -26.63
C ARG A 258 -1.07 3.63 -26.90
N THR A 259 -0.22 3.73 -25.88
CA THR A 259 1.19 4.13 -26.02
C THR A 259 2.05 3.00 -25.48
N MET A 260 3.04 2.53 -26.24
CA MET A 260 3.95 1.49 -25.77
C MET A 260 5.07 2.12 -24.94
N GLY A 261 5.25 1.64 -23.72
CA GLY A 261 6.35 2.03 -22.85
C GLY A 261 7.62 1.24 -23.14
N SER A 262 8.77 1.83 -22.82
CA SER A 262 10.06 1.15 -23.03
C SER A 262 10.27 -0.07 -22.13
N LYS A 263 9.61 -0.12 -20.95
CA LYS A 263 9.60 -1.25 -20.01
C LYS A 263 10.98 -1.89 -19.80
N LYS A 264 12.04 -1.08 -19.66
CA LYS A 264 13.43 -1.59 -19.67
C LYS A 264 13.77 -2.47 -18.49
N ILE A 265 13.21 -2.18 -17.33
CA ILE A 265 13.49 -2.85 -16.06
C ILE A 265 12.18 -3.29 -15.40
N ARG A 266 12.26 -4.36 -14.59
CA ARG A 266 11.16 -4.87 -13.78
C ARG A 266 11.65 -5.25 -12.39
N MET A 267 10.76 -5.19 -11.41
CA MET A 267 11.00 -5.75 -10.07
C MET A 267 10.42 -7.15 -9.98
N VAL A 268 11.21 -8.10 -9.48
CA VAL A 268 10.83 -9.50 -9.31
C VAL A 268 11.27 -10.01 -7.95
N TYR A 269 10.84 -11.23 -7.59
CA TYR A 269 11.26 -11.87 -6.36
C TYR A 269 12.77 -12.17 -6.38
N ALA A 270 13.45 -11.89 -5.28
CA ALA A 270 14.83 -12.32 -5.07
C ALA A 270 14.86 -13.72 -4.46
N ALA A 271 16.01 -14.40 -4.61
CA ALA A 271 16.24 -15.70 -3.97
C ALA A 271 16.56 -15.57 -2.47
N THR A 272 16.94 -14.38 -2.00
CA THR A 272 17.24 -14.13 -0.59
C THR A 272 15.96 -13.87 0.21
N GLN A 273 15.97 -14.34 1.45
CA GLN A 273 14.93 -14.05 2.45
C GLN A 273 15.38 -12.98 3.46
N GLU A 274 16.55 -12.36 3.23
CA GLU A 274 17.04 -11.26 4.04
C GLU A 274 16.07 -10.07 3.98
N HIS A 275 15.73 -9.53 5.15
CA HIS A 275 14.81 -8.40 5.27
C HIS A 275 15.26 -7.19 4.43
N GLY A 276 14.32 -6.62 3.67
CA GLY A 276 14.58 -5.48 2.78
C GLY A 276 15.25 -5.86 1.45
N LYS A 277 15.60 -7.13 1.24
CA LYS A 277 16.25 -7.61 0.00
C LYS A 277 15.47 -8.73 -0.69
N GLN A 278 14.23 -8.99 -0.29
CA GLN A 278 13.39 -10.07 -0.84
C GLN A 278 12.91 -9.81 -2.28
N VAL A 279 13.20 -8.64 -2.84
CA VAL A 279 12.95 -8.28 -4.23
C VAL A 279 14.22 -7.76 -4.88
N LYS A 280 14.31 -7.90 -6.20
CA LYS A 280 15.42 -7.38 -7.01
C LYS A 280 14.89 -6.73 -8.28
N ILE A 281 15.68 -5.81 -8.83
CA ILE A 281 15.42 -5.20 -10.13
C ILE A 281 16.28 -5.91 -11.17
N GLU A 282 15.69 -6.25 -12.32
CA GLU A 282 16.39 -6.83 -13.45
C GLU A 282 15.92 -6.22 -14.78
N ASP A 283 16.75 -6.35 -15.82
CA ASP A 283 16.38 -5.96 -17.17
C ASP A 283 15.27 -6.88 -17.72
N VAL A 284 14.27 -6.28 -18.36
CA VAL A 284 13.23 -7.02 -19.09
C VAL A 284 13.84 -7.54 -20.40
N PRO A 285 13.61 -8.79 -20.84
CA PRO A 285 14.06 -9.27 -22.15
C PRO A 285 13.51 -8.41 -23.31
N GLN A 286 14.29 -8.17 -24.36
CA GLN A 286 13.89 -7.30 -25.47
C GLN A 286 12.55 -7.70 -26.10
N GLU A 287 12.33 -9.01 -26.28
CA GLU A 287 11.07 -9.58 -26.80
C GLU A 287 9.82 -9.19 -25.99
N GLN A 288 9.96 -8.97 -24.67
CA GLN A 288 8.86 -8.51 -23.81
C GLN A 288 8.70 -6.99 -23.82
N ARG A 289 9.75 -6.24 -24.15
CA ARG A 289 9.69 -4.76 -24.23
C ARG A 289 8.85 -4.31 -25.44
N ASP A 290 8.96 -5.05 -26.54
CA ASP A 290 8.34 -4.72 -27.84
C ASP A 290 6.88 -5.18 -27.96
N ILE A 291 6.28 -5.66 -26.86
CA ILE A 291 4.86 -6.00 -26.77
C ILE A 291 4.20 -5.25 -25.61
N PHE A 292 2.88 -5.10 -25.70
CA PHE A 292 2.09 -4.57 -24.59
C PHE A 292 2.00 -5.61 -23.47
N SER A 293 2.14 -5.13 -22.23
CA SER A 293 2.07 -5.94 -20.99
C SER A 293 0.66 -6.35 -20.58
N LEU A 294 -0.36 -5.86 -21.29
CA LEU A 294 -1.76 -6.23 -21.15
C LEU A 294 -2.40 -6.50 -22.50
N THR A 295 -3.36 -7.41 -22.52
CA THR A 295 -4.29 -7.60 -23.65
C THR A 295 -5.39 -6.54 -23.66
N ASN A 296 -6.11 -6.39 -24.76
CA ASN A 296 -7.23 -5.46 -24.83
C ASN A 296 -8.36 -5.85 -23.86
N GLU A 297 -8.57 -7.15 -23.68
CA GLU A 297 -9.56 -7.71 -22.78
C GLU A 297 -9.22 -7.36 -21.33
N GLU A 298 -7.94 -7.49 -20.95
CA GLU A 298 -7.45 -7.13 -19.62
C GLU A 298 -7.55 -5.63 -19.36
N VAL A 299 -7.20 -4.79 -20.33
CA VAL A 299 -7.37 -3.32 -20.24
C VAL A 299 -8.82 -2.94 -19.99
N GLN A 300 -9.77 -3.55 -20.71
CA GLN A 300 -11.19 -3.27 -20.50
C GLN A 300 -11.69 -3.79 -19.16
N GLU A 301 -11.20 -4.95 -18.70
CA GLU A 301 -11.60 -5.50 -17.40
C GLU A 301 -11.10 -4.65 -16.23
N LEU A 302 -9.85 -4.20 -16.29
CA LEU A 302 -9.29 -3.21 -15.37
C LEU A 302 -10.12 -1.92 -15.35
N ALA A 303 -10.47 -1.38 -16.53
CA ALA A 303 -11.29 -0.18 -16.62
C ALA A 303 -12.69 -0.34 -16.00
N LYS A 304 -13.31 -1.53 -16.11
CA LYS A 304 -14.60 -1.80 -15.45
C LYS A 304 -14.46 -1.75 -13.94
N GLN A 305 -13.43 -2.39 -13.39
CA GLN A 305 -13.16 -2.35 -11.94
C GLN A 305 -12.91 -0.91 -11.48
N ALA A 306 -12.13 -0.12 -12.22
CA ALA A 306 -11.89 1.29 -11.90
C ALA A 306 -13.18 2.13 -11.87
N VAL A 307 -14.09 1.95 -12.84
CA VAL A 307 -15.38 2.64 -12.87
C VAL A 307 -16.27 2.22 -11.69
N GLN A 308 -16.29 0.94 -11.32
CA GLN A 308 -17.05 0.45 -10.17
C GLN A 308 -16.53 1.05 -8.86
N ILE A 309 -15.21 1.11 -8.69
CA ILE A 309 -14.56 1.72 -7.52
C ILE A 309 -14.90 3.21 -7.47
N GLU A 310 -14.75 3.94 -8.57
CA GLU A 310 -15.11 5.36 -8.64
C GLU A 310 -16.58 5.61 -8.28
N GLN A 311 -17.50 4.80 -8.81
CA GLN A 311 -18.93 4.90 -8.51
C GLN A 311 -19.24 4.68 -7.03
N HIS A 312 -18.56 3.72 -6.39
CA HIS A 312 -18.71 3.44 -4.97
C HIS A 312 -18.24 4.59 -4.09
N TYR A 313 -17.05 5.13 -4.38
CA TYR A 313 -16.47 6.23 -3.60
C TYR A 313 -17.03 7.61 -3.98
N GLY A 314 -17.72 7.75 -5.12
CA GLY A 314 -18.33 8.98 -5.60
C GLY A 314 -17.34 10.08 -6.01
N ARG A 315 -16.08 9.71 -6.30
CA ARG A 315 -14.98 10.65 -6.62
C ARG A 315 -13.89 9.97 -7.46
N PRO A 316 -13.03 10.74 -8.16
CA PRO A 316 -11.91 10.18 -8.90
C PRO A 316 -10.93 9.40 -7.99
N MET A 317 -10.45 8.26 -8.50
CA MET A 317 -9.65 7.30 -7.75
C MET A 317 -8.29 7.05 -8.41
N ASP A 318 -7.27 6.90 -7.58
CA ASP A 318 -5.95 6.36 -7.90
C ASP A 318 -5.89 4.91 -7.38
N ILE A 319 -5.68 3.96 -8.29
CA ILE A 319 -5.88 2.54 -8.06
C ILE A 319 -4.65 1.76 -8.50
N GLU A 320 -4.01 1.05 -7.57
CA GLU A 320 -2.93 0.12 -7.88
C GLU A 320 -3.49 -1.26 -8.18
N TRP A 321 -3.00 -1.91 -9.24
CA TRP A 321 -3.46 -3.23 -9.66
C TRP A 321 -2.28 -4.16 -10.00
N ALA A 322 -2.53 -5.46 -9.93
CA ALA A 322 -1.58 -6.51 -10.24
C ALA A 322 -2.25 -7.68 -10.96
N LYS A 323 -1.59 -8.21 -11.98
CA LYS A 323 -1.97 -9.45 -12.66
C LYS A 323 -1.22 -10.61 -12.02
N ASP A 324 -1.94 -11.63 -11.60
CA ASP A 324 -1.32 -12.84 -11.07
C ASP A 324 -0.77 -13.69 -12.23
N GLY A 325 0.53 -13.96 -12.25
CA GLY A 325 1.16 -14.71 -13.35
C GLY A 325 0.85 -16.20 -13.37
N HIS A 326 0.33 -16.78 -12.28
CA HIS A 326 -0.08 -18.19 -12.26
C HIS A 326 -1.51 -18.38 -12.77
N THR A 327 -2.41 -17.48 -12.39
CA THR A 327 -3.86 -17.62 -12.67
C THR A 327 -4.35 -16.71 -13.79
N GLY A 328 -3.58 -15.68 -14.15
CA GLY A 328 -3.98 -14.64 -15.10
C GLY A 328 -5.02 -13.65 -14.55
N LYS A 329 -5.44 -13.80 -13.28
CA LYS A 329 -6.46 -12.95 -12.67
C LYS A 329 -5.90 -11.56 -12.36
N LEU A 330 -6.76 -10.55 -12.49
CA LEU A 330 -6.45 -9.16 -12.18
C LEU A 330 -6.96 -8.83 -10.78
N PHE A 331 -6.11 -8.21 -9.98
CA PHE A 331 -6.38 -7.82 -8.60
C PHE A 331 -6.14 -6.33 -8.40
N ILE A 332 -6.98 -5.69 -7.59
CA ILE A 332 -6.76 -4.37 -7.04
C ILE A 332 -6.02 -4.53 -5.72
N VAL A 333 -4.85 -3.90 -5.62
CA VAL A 333 -3.97 -4.04 -4.44
C VAL A 333 -3.96 -2.80 -3.56
N GLN A 334 -4.49 -1.67 -4.05
CA GLN A 334 -4.72 -0.45 -3.28
C GLN A 334 -5.70 0.46 -4.05
N ALA A 335 -6.49 1.27 -3.34
CA ALA A 335 -7.23 2.38 -3.94
C ALA A 335 -7.22 3.56 -2.97
N THR A 336 -7.03 4.78 -3.50
CA THR A 336 -7.03 6.01 -2.71
C THR A 336 -7.70 7.13 -3.49
N SER A 337 -8.24 8.12 -2.79
CA SER A 337 -8.77 9.32 -3.46
C SER A 337 -7.66 10.07 -4.19
N GLY A 338 -7.95 10.55 -5.40
CA GLY A 338 -6.97 11.00 -6.40
C GLY A 338 -6.14 12.25 -6.09
N ASN A 339 -5.62 12.46 -4.88
CA ASN A 339 -4.71 13.59 -4.61
C ASN A 339 -3.40 13.51 -5.45
N ARG A 340 -2.94 12.31 -5.84
CA ARG A 340 -1.87 12.17 -6.85
C ARG A 340 -2.33 12.63 -8.24
N ALA A 341 -3.58 12.39 -8.64
CA ALA A 341 -4.10 12.83 -9.94
C ALA A 341 -4.07 14.36 -10.11
N LEU A 342 -4.19 15.11 -9.01
CA LEU A 342 -4.13 16.58 -9.00
C LEU A 342 -2.70 17.14 -8.88
N SER A 343 -1.74 16.37 -8.35
CA SER A 343 -0.35 16.83 -8.18
C SER A 343 0.47 16.75 -9.46
N TRP A 344 0.13 15.85 -10.39
CA TRP A 344 0.73 15.79 -11.73
C TRP A 344 0.21 16.89 -12.67
N ALA A 345 -0.88 17.57 -12.29
CA ALA A 345 -1.50 18.66 -13.05
C ALA A 345 -0.98 20.06 -12.68
N ARG A 346 0.03 20.19 -11.79
CA ARG A 346 0.60 21.49 -11.39
C ARG A 346 2.05 21.66 -11.79
#